data_AF-A0A0D8J5U1-F1
#
_entry.id   AF-A0A0D8J5U1-F1
#
_cell.length_a   1.000
_cell.length_b   1.000
_cell.length_c   1.000
_cell.angle_alpha   90.00
_cell.angle_beta   90.00
_cell.angle_gamma   90.00
#
_symmetry.space_group_name_H-M   'P 1'
#
loop_
_entity.id
_entity.type
_entity.pdbx_description
1 polymer ?
#
loop_
_entity_poly.entity_id
_entity_poly.type
_entity_poly.pdbx_seq_one_letter_code
_entity_poly.pdbx_strand_id
1 'polypeptide(L)'
;MDIIIGVAAGFIVGGALAYLVWDKALKAKKNRIIGEGKAEAEVIKKDKILQAKEKFLQLKSEHEKYINERTSQLAKEENKYKQRETTLNQRRDELNRKTKEFETTRREVEAIRENLNTQLQRVEHKSEELDKVHRQHLEKLEQISGLSADDAKEQLVESLQEEAKTEAVAYINEIMEEAKQTANKEAKKIVVKSIQRVATETAIENAVTIFHIESDEIKGRIIGREGRNIRALEAATGVEIVVDDTPEAIVLSAFDPVRREIARLALHQLVTDGRIHPARIEEVVQKVKKQVDEEVIETGKRTAIDLGIHGLHPELIRLVGKMKYRSSYGQNLLQHSREVANLCATMASELGLNPKKAKRAGLLHDIGKVPDDEPELPHAVLGMKLAEKYKEKPDICNAIGAHHDEVEMQSLFAPIVQVCDAISGARPGARREVVESYIKRLKDLEDLALSYPGVLKTYAIQAGRELRVIVGSEKLTDQDTEQLSYDISKRIQDEMTYPGQIKITVIRETRAVSYAK
;
A
#
# COMPACT_ATOMS: atom_id res chain seq x y z
N MET A 1 -79.77 -52.56 76.01
CA MET A 1 -78.35 -52.30 76.34
C MET A 1 -77.42 -52.74 75.21
N ASP A 2 -77.75 -53.84 74.52
CA ASP A 2 -76.92 -54.45 73.47
C ASP A 2 -76.71 -53.59 72.21
N ILE A 3 -77.70 -52.79 71.79
CA ILE A 3 -77.57 -51.91 70.61
C ILE A 3 -76.54 -50.80 70.86
N ILE A 4 -76.47 -50.26 72.08
CA ILE A 4 -75.52 -49.19 72.44
C ILE A 4 -74.09 -49.73 72.50
N ILE A 5 -73.91 -50.96 72.99
CA ILE A 5 -72.61 -51.65 73.02
C ILE A 5 -72.13 -51.96 71.59
N GLY A 6 -73.01 -52.38 70.70
CA GLY A 6 -72.69 -52.61 69.29
C GLY A 6 -72.26 -51.33 68.55
N VAL A 7 -72.93 -50.21 68.79
CA VAL A 7 -72.57 -48.91 68.20
C VAL A 7 -71.23 -48.40 68.77
N ALA A 8 -70.99 -48.53 70.07
CA ALA A 8 -69.73 -48.15 70.69
C ALA A 8 -68.55 -49.00 70.19
N ALA A 9 -68.74 -50.33 70.09
CA ALA A 9 -67.74 -51.24 69.51
C ALA A 9 -67.47 -50.92 68.03
N GLY A 10 -68.52 -50.64 67.24
CA GLY A 10 -68.37 -50.22 65.85
C GLY A 10 -67.60 -48.91 65.68
N PHE A 11 -67.82 -47.93 66.57
CA PHE A 11 -67.09 -46.66 66.54
C PHE A 11 -65.62 -46.81 66.93
N ILE A 12 -65.31 -47.66 67.92
CA ILE A 12 -63.93 -47.95 68.32
C ILE A 12 -63.18 -48.71 67.22
N VAL A 13 -63.81 -49.75 66.64
CA VAL A 13 -63.21 -50.53 65.54
C VAL A 13 -63.06 -49.68 64.27
N GLY A 14 -64.08 -48.88 63.94
CA GLY A 14 -64.04 -47.92 62.83
C GLY A 14 -62.98 -46.84 63.02
N GLY A 15 -62.84 -46.29 64.23
CA GLY A 15 -61.82 -45.31 64.58
C GLY A 15 -60.40 -45.90 64.52
N ALA A 16 -60.21 -47.12 65.00
CA ALA A 16 -58.92 -47.82 64.91
C ALA A 16 -58.53 -48.13 63.45
N LEU A 17 -59.47 -48.61 62.64
CA LEU A 17 -59.25 -48.85 61.20
C LEU A 17 -58.93 -47.54 60.46
N ALA A 18 -59.68 -46.47 60.73
CA ALA A 18 -59.42 -45.15 60.14
C ALA A 18 -58.04 -44.62 60.53
N TYR A 19 -57.64 -44.75 61.79
CA TYR A 19 -56.31 -44.36 62.25
C TYR A 19 -55.19 -45.14 61.56
N LEU A 20 -55.34 -46.47 61.39
CA LEU A 20 -54.34 -47.29 60.71
C LEU A 20 -54.21 -46.96 59.22
N VAL A 21 -55.34 -46.71 58.53
CA VAL A 21 -55.34 -46.28 57.13
C VAL A 21 -54.69 -44.90 56.99
N TRP A 22 -55.00 -43.99 57.91
CA TRP A 22 -54.46 -42.63 57.92
C TRP A 22 -52.95 -42.61 58.23
N ASP A 23 -52.49 -43.39 59.21
CA ASP A 23 -51.07 -43.54 59.54
C ASP A 23 -50.29 -44.15 58.36
N LYS A 24 -50.85 -45.16 57.68
CA LYS A 24 -50.23 -45.75 56.49
C LYS A 24 -50.15 -44.75 55.33
N ALA A 25 -51.21 -43.96 55.10
CA ALA A 25 -51.23 -42.90 54.09
C ALA A 25 -50.23 -41.77 54.40
N LEU A 26 -50.13 -41.34 55.66
CA LEU A 26 -49.15 -40.35 56.11
C LEU A 26 -47.72 -40.85 55.97
N LYS A 27 -47.44 -42.11 56.34
CA LYS A 27 -46.12 -42.73 56.15
C LYS A 27 -45.76 -42.83 54.66
N ALA A 28 -46.70 -43.21 53.81
CA ALA A 28 -46.49 -43.25 52.36
C ALA A 28 -46.20 -41.84 51.80
N LYS A 29 -46.97 -40.82 52.22
CA LYS A 29 -46.76 -39.42 51.80
C LYS A 29 -45.40 -38.88 52.30
N LYS A 30 -45.03 -39.15 53.56
CA LYS A 30 -43.72 -38.80 54.11
C LYS A 30 -42.58 -39.43 53.31
N ASN A 31 -42.67 -40.73 53.03
CA ASN A 31 -41.65 -41.44 52.25
C ASN A 31 -41.57 -40.92 50.81
N ARG A 32 -42.70 -40.53 50.22
CA ARG A 32 -42.73 -39.91 48.88
C ARG A 32 -42.03 -38.55 48.88
N ILE A 33 -42.36 -37.66 49.83
CA ILE A 33 -41.72 -36.35 49.95
C ILE A 33 -40.21 -36.47 50.20
N ILE A 34 -39.79 -37.39 51.06
CA ILE A 34 -38.36 -37.64 51.31
C ILE A 34 -37.68 -38.22 50.05
N GLY A 35 -38.36 -39.10 49.31
CA GLY A 35 -37.87 -39.66 48.05
C GLY A 35 -37.71 -38.59 46.97
N GLU A 36 -38.72 -37.74 46.78
CA GLU A 36 -38.70 -36.58 45.87
C GLU A 36 -37.57 -35.61 46.25
N GLY A 37 -37.45 -35.26 47.53
CA GLY A 37 -36.38 -34.37 48.01
C GLY A 37 -34.96 -34.95 47.83
N LYS A 38 -34.78 -36.27 47.99
CA LYS A 38 -33.51 -36.94 47.69
C LYS A 38 -33.19 -36.95 46.19
N ALA A 39 -34.19 -37.18 45.35
CA ALA A 39 -34.02 -37.17 43.90
C ALA A 39 -33.65 -35.76 43.41
N GLU A 40 -34.34 -34.73 43.90
CA GLU A 40 -34.05 -33.34 43.59
C GLU A 40 -32.65 -32.91 44.08
N ALA A 41 -32.27 -33.31 45.30
CA ALA A 41 -30.92 -33.06 45.82
C ALA A 41 -29.82 -33.72 44.97
N GLU A 42 -30.04 -34.95 44.48
CA GLU A 42 -29.10 -35.61 43.57
C GLU A 42 -29.02 -34.92 42.21
N VAL A 43 -30.13 -34.39 41.68
CA VAL A 43 -30.12 -33.59 40.45
C VAL A 43 -29.35 -32.29 40.65
N ILE A 44 -29.61 -31.54 41.73
CA ILE A 44 -28.89 -30.29 42.05
C ILE A 44 -27.40 -30.57 42.23
N LYS A 45 -27.03 -31.65 42.92
CA LYS A 45 -25.63 -32.04 43.09
C LYS A 45 -24.96 -32.33 41.75
N LYS A 46 -25.60 -33.09 40.86
CA LYS A 46 -25.08 -33.37 39.52
C LYS A 46 -24.94 -32.10 38.68
N ASP A 47 -25.94 -31.22 38.71
CA ASP A 47 -25.91 -29.93 38.01
C ASP A 47 -24.76 -29.04 38.51
N LYS A 48 -24.57 -28.93 39.83
CA LYS A 48 -23.45 -28.17 40.41
C LYS A 48 -22.08 -28.76 40.07
N ILE A 49 -21.95 -30.09 40.04
CA ILE A 49 -20.72 -30.75 39.59
C ILE A 49 -20.45 -30.45 38.11
N LEU A 50 -21.50 -30.42 37.28
CA LEU A 50 -21.38 -30.14 35.85
C LEU A 50 -20.98 -28.68 35.59
N GLN A 51 -21.63 -27.73 36.28
CA GLN A 51 -21.25 -26.31 36.26
C GLN A 51 -19.79 -26.09 36.72
N ALA A 52 -19.34 -26.81 37.76
CA ALA A 52 -17.96 -26.73 38.22
C ALA A 52 -16.97 -27.28 37.18
N LYS A 53 -17.31 -28.39 36.51
CA LYS A 53 -16.51 -28.95 35.41
C LYS A 53 -16.45 -28.01 34.21
N GLU A 54 -17.56 -27.41 33.83
CA GLU A 54 -17.64 -26.45 32.73
C GLU A 54 -16.77 -25.22 33.03
N LYS A 55 -16.90 -24.65 34.22
CA LYS A 55 -16.08 -23.51 34.66
C LYS A 55 -14.58 -23.86 34.72
N PHE A 56 -14.24 -25.08 35.15
CA PHE A 56 -12.86 -25.55 35.14
C PHE A 56 -12.30 -25.69 33.72
N LEU A 57 -13.07 -26.24 32.79
CA LEU A 57 -12.67 -26.35 31.38
C LEU A 57 -12.52 -24.97 30.73
N GLN A 58 -13.42 -24.04 31.05
CA GLN A 58 -13.32 -22.66 30.57
C GLN A 58 -12.04 -21.98 31.10
N LEU A 59 -11.79 -22.03 32.41
CA LEU A 59 -10.57 -21.47 33.01
C LEU A 59 -9.29 -22.11 32.45
N LYS A 60 -9.32 -23.43 32.20
CA LYS A 60 -8.20 -24.14 31.56
C LYS A 60 -7.98 -23.65 30.13
N SER A 61 -9.04 -23.48 29.34
CA SER A 61 -8.94 -22.98 27.96
C SER A 61 -8.44 -21.53 27.92
N GLU A 62 -8.90 -20.66 28.82
CA GLU A 62 -8.41 -19.29 28.96
C GLU A 62 -6.93 -19.27 29.35
N HIS A 63 -6.50 -20.15 30.25
CA HIS A 63 -5.10 -20.26 30.64
C HIS A 63 -4.20 -20.79 29.50
N GLU A 64 -4.66 -21.77 28.73
CA GLU A 64 -3.95 -22.27 27.55
C GLU A 64 -3.81 -21.19 26.47
N LYS A 65 -4.87 -20.38 26.25
CA LYS A 65 -4.80 -19.21 25.35
C LYS A 65 -3.77 -18.19 25.84
N TYR A 66 -3.80 -17.85 27.13
CA TYR A 66 -2.83 -16.92 27.72
C TYR A 66 -1.38 -17.43 27.59
N ILE A 67 -1.14 -18.72 27.85
CA ILE A 67 0.19 -19.34 27.66
C ILE A 67 0.62 -19.27 26.20
N ASN A 68 -0.27 -19.60 25.25
CA ASN A 68 0.04 -19.58 23.82
C ASN A 68 0.34 -18.17 23.33
N GLU A 69 -0.44 -17.17 23.75
CA GLU A 69 -0.18 -15.76 23.45
C GLU A 69 1.16 -15.31 24.02
N ARG A 70 1.46 -15.65 25.29
CA ARG A 70 2.72 -15.28 25.93
C ARG A 70 3.91 -15.96 25.26
N THR A 71 3.78 -17.23 24.89
CA THR A 71 4.82 -17.99 24.18
C THR A 71 5.05 -17.42 22.78
N SER A 72 3.98 -17.04 22.07
CA SER A 72 4.08 -16.38 20.76
C SER A 72 4.76 -15.01 20.86
N GLN A 73 4.43 -14.22 21.88
CA GLN A 73 5.10 -12.95 22.15
C GLN A 73 6.59 -13.14 22.42
N LEU A 74 6.96 -14.10 23.29
CA LEU A 74 8.36 -14.40 23.59
C LEU A 74 9.13 -14.86 22.34
N ALA A 75 8.54 -15.72 21.50
CA ALA A 75 9.15 -16.15 20.25
C ALA A 75 9.37 -14.99 19.26
N LYS A 76 8.44 -14.03 19.20
CA LYS A 76 8.59 -12.81 18.40
C LYS A 76 9.73 -11.93 18.91
N GLU A 77 9.83 -11.74 20.23
CA GLU A 77 10.93 -10.97 20.83
C GLU A 77 12.28 -11.66 20.61
N GLU A 78 12.37 -12.98 20.80
CA GLU A 78 13.59 -13.76 20.55
C GLU A 78 14.07 -13.63 19.10
N ASN A 79 13.15 -13.74 18.13
CA ASN A 79 13.48 -13.55 16.71
C ASN A 79 13.98 -12.12 16.42
N LYS A 80 13.37 -11.11 17.05
CA LYS A 80 13.83 -9.71 16.93
C LYS A 80 15.24 -9.53 17.50
N TYR A 81 15.55 -10.18 18.62
CA TYR A 81 16.90 -10.16 19.19
C TYR A 81 17.91 -10.86 18.29
N LYS A 82 17.60 -12.05 17.76
CA LYS A 82 18.47 -12.79 16.81
C LYS A 82 18.75 -11.99 15.54
N GLN A 83 17.74 -11.31 14.97
CA GLN A 83 17.93 -10.45 13.81
C GLN A 83 18.86 -9.26 14.12
N ARG A 84 18.70 -8.65 15.31
CA ARG A 84 19.54 -7.54 15.75
C ARG A 84 20.98 -7.99 15.98
N GLU A 85 21.19 -9.15 16.57
CA GLU A 85 22.51 -9.77 16.75
C GLU A 85 23.19 -10.05 15.40
N THR A 86 22.46 -10.65 14.46
CA THR A 86 22.97 -10.91 13.10
C THR A 86 23.39 -9.63 12.39
N THR A 87 22.58 -8.58 12.50
CA THR A 87 22.88 -7.26 11.92
C THR A 87 24.11 -6.61 12.58
N LEU A 88 24.27 -6.75 13.90
CA LEU A 88 25.44 -6.25 14.62
C LEU A 88 26.72 -6.99 14.20
N ASN A 89 26.65 -8.31 14.03
CA ASN A 89 27.79 -9.10 13.54
C ASN A 89 28.20 -8.70 12.13
N GLN A 90 27.23 -8.53 11.21
CA GLN A 90 27.52 -8.03 9.85
C GLN A 90 28.20 -6.66 9.86
N ARG A 91 27.71 -5.71 10.68
CA ARG A 91 28.34 -4.39 10.82
C ARG A 91 29.74 -4.48 11.40
N ARG A 92 29.99 -5.39 12.35
CA ARG A 92 31.31 -5.62 12.93
C ARG A 92 32.28 -6.15 11.88
N ASP A 93 31.85 -7.07 11.03
CA ASP A 93 32.68 -7.63 9.96
C ASP A 93 32.97 -6.60 8.87
N GLU A 94 32.00 -5.74 8.53
CA GLU A 94 32.22 -4.62 7.62
C GLU A 94 33.22 -3.60 8.17
N LEU A 95 33.10 -3.26 9.46
CA LEU A 95 34.06 -2.40 10.17
C LEU A 95 35.47 -3.00 10.14
N ASN A 96 35.59 -4.30 10.42
CA ASN A 96 36.89 -4.98 10.38
C ASN A 96 37.50 -4.99 8.97
N ARG A 97 36.69 -5.12 7.91
CA ARG A 97 37.17 -4.99 6.51
C ARG A 97 37.68 -3.58 6.23
N LYS A 98 36.89 -2.55 6.57
CA LYS A 98 37.30 -1.15 6.40
C LYS A 98 38.57 -0.81 7.17
N THR A 99 38.74 -1.32 8.38
CA THR A 99 39.97 -1.12 9.17
C THR A 99 41.17 -1.73 8.45
N LYS A 100 41.04 -2.95 7.90
CA LYS A 100 42.11 -3.58 7.12
C LYS A 100 42.45 -2.80 5.85
N GLU A 101 41.43 -2.36 5.11
CA GLU A 101 41.61 -1.53 3.91
C GLU A 101 42.33 -0.22 4.26
N PHE A 102 41.93 0.44 5.35
CA PHE A 102 42.58 1.65 5.83
C PHE A 102 44.05 1.42 6.21
N GLU A 103 44.35 0.31 6.88
CA GLU A 103 45.74 -0.05 7.19
C GLU A 103 46.57 -0.32 5.93
N THR A 104 46.01 -0.97 4.90
CA THR A 104 46.69 -1.17 3.62
C THR A 104 46.95 0.14 2.90
N THR A 105 45.94 1.01 2.78
CA THR A 105 46.11 2.34 2.16
C THR A 105 47.12 3.17 2.93
N ARG A 106 47.14 3.10 4.26
CA ARG A 106 48.13 3.82 5.07
C ARG A 106 49.56 3.39 4.74
N ARG A 107 49.79 2.08 4.56
CA ARG A 107 51.09 1.54 4.15
C ARG A 107 51.47 1.96 2.74
N GLU A 108 50.53 1.96 1.80
CA GLU A 108 50.75 2.44 0.43
C GLU A 108 51.13 3.93 0.42
N VAL A 109 50.43 4.76 1.20
CA VAL A 109 50.73 6.19 1.34
C VAL A 109 52.11 6.39 1.96
N GLU A 110 52.49 5.62 3.00
CA GLU A 110 53.85 5.67 3.57
C GLU A 110 54.91 5.31 2.51
N ALA A 111 54.69 4.25 1.73
CA ALA A 111 55.61 3.83 0.67
C ALA A 111 55.73 4.87 -0.46
N ILE A 112 54.62 5.48 -0.88
CA ILE A 112 54.61 6.58 -1.87
C ILE A 112 55.38 7.77 -1.32
N ARG A 113 55.17 8.12 -0.04
CA ARG A 113 55.84 9.26 0.60
C ARG A 113 57.35 9.05 0.69
N GLU A 114 57.78 7.83 0.98
CA GLU A 114 59.20 7.45 1.01
C GLU A 114 59.82 7.51 -0.40
N ASN A 115 59.12 6.99 -1.41
CA ASN A 115 59.54 7.07 -2.82
C ASN A 115 59.63 8.53 -3.28
N LEU A 116 58.63 9.36 -2.96
CA LEU A 116 58.60 10.77 -3.30
C LEU A 116 59.77 11.53 -2.64
N ASN A 117 60.07 11.24 -1.37
CA ASN A 117 61.25 11.81 -0.71
C ASN A 117 62.55 11.42 -1.43
N THR A 118 62.65 10.16 -1.87
CA THR A 118 63.82 9.69 -2.64
C THR A 118 63.91 10.38 -3.99
N GLN A 119 62.78 10.60 -4.66
CA GLN A 119 62.71 11.36 -5.92
C GLN A 119 63.06 12.83 -5.72
N LEU A 120 62.56 13.47 -4.67
CA LEU A 120 62.88 14.84 -4.29
C LEU A 120 64.38 15.00 -4.08
N GLN A 121 65.03 14.11 -3.33
CA GLN A 121 66.50 14.13 -3.18
C GLN A 121 67.23 13.96 -4.51
N ARG A 122 66.72 13.11 -5.42
CA ARG A 122 67.31 12.96 -6.77
C ARG A 122 67.11 14.20 -7.63
N VAL A 123 65.95 14.85 -7.52
CA VAL A 123 65.63 16.09 -8.24
C VAL A 123 66.47 17.23 -7.70
N GLU A 124 66.65 17.33 -6.39
CA GLU A 124 67.51 18.32 -5.74
C GLU A 124 68.97 18.14 -6.17
N HIS A 125 69.50 16.92 -6.13
CA HIS A 125 70.84 16.62 -6.66
C HIS A 125 70.95 16.89 -8.17
N LYS A 126 69.91 16.57 -8.95
CA LYS A 126 69.88 16.93 -10.37
C LYS A 126 69.84 18.43 -10.57
N SER A 127 69.08 19.17 -9.76
CA SER A 127 68.98 20.63 -9.82
C SER A 127 70.32 21.28 -9.51
N GLU A 128 71.05 20.78 -8.51
CA GLU A 128 72.40 21.27 -8.20
C GLU A 128 73.38 21.02 -9.35
N GLU A 129 73.31 19.84 -9.98
CA GLU A 129 74.13 19.52 -11.16
C GLU A 129 73.68 20.33 -12.40
N LEU A 130 72.38 20.55 -12.57
CA LEU A 130 71.82 21.35 -13.66
C LEU A 130 72.16 22.82 -13.46
N ASP A 131 72.19 23.35 -12.24
CA ASP A 131 72.66 24.71 -11.92
C ASP A 131 74.17 24.89 -12.17
N LYS A 132 74.96 23.82 -11.99
CA LYS A 132 76.38 23.82 -12.42
C LYS A 132 76.47 23.85 -13.94
N VAL A 133 75.75 22.97 -14.63
CA VAL A 133 75.76 22.88 -16.10
C VAL A 133 75.13 24.13 -16.74
N HIS A 134 74.14 24.74 -16.11
CA HIS A 134 73.48 25.97 -16.51
C HIS A 134 74.39 27.17 -16.29
N ARG A 135 75.16 27.23 -15.19
CA ARG A 135 76.28 28.20 -15.06
C ARG A 135 77.31 28.05 -16.18
N GLN A 136 77.70 26.81 -16.48
CA GLN A 136 78.63 26.53 -17.58
C GLN A 136 78.04 26.85 -18.96
N HIS A 137 76.73 26.70 -19.14
CA HIS A 137 76.02 27.08 -20.35
C HIS A 137 75.81 28.59 -20.42
N LEU A 138 75.53 29.28 -19.31
CA LEU A 138 75.46 30.74 -19.24
C LEU A 138 76.82 31.36 -19.59
N GLU A 139 77.92 30.85 -19.03
CA GLU A 139 79.27 31.29 -19.42
C GLU A 139 79.58 31.05 -20.91
N LYS A 140 78.99 30.00 -21.52
CA LYS A 140 79.12 29.69 -22.96
C LYS A 140 78.12 30.44 -23.84
N LEU A 141 76.93 30.78 -23.33
CA LEU A 141 75.87 31.53 -24.01
C LEU A 141 76.17 33.03 -23.96
N GLU A 142 76.80 33.53 -22.89
CA GLU A 142 77.44 34.85 -22.82
C GLU A 142 78.54 34.99 -23.88
N GLN A 143 79.18 33.88 -24.28
CA GLN A 143 80.14 33.85 -25.38
C GLN A 143 79.51 33.73 -26.78
N ILE A 144 78.27 33.25 -26.93
CA ILE A 144 77.74 32.80 -28.24
C ILE A 144 76.43 33.47 -28.66
N SER A 145 75.60 33.96 -27.75
CA SER A 145 74.27 34.46 -28.12
C SER A 145 74.26 35.99 -28.28
N GLY A 146 74.38 36.45 -29.53
CA GLY A 146 74.11 37.84 -29.94
C GLY A 146 72.62 38.20 -29.92
N LEU A 147 71.89 37.79 -28.88
CA LEU A 147 70.52 38.19 -28.58
C LEU A 147 70.56 39.12 -27.36
N SER A 148 69.77 40.19 -27.39
CA SER A 148 69.68 41.06 -26.22
C SER A 148 68.96 40.31 -25.09
N ALA A 149 69.41 40.50 -23.85
CA ALA A 149 68.81 39.84 -22.68
C ALA A 149 67.33 40.17 -22.48
N ASP A 150 66.86 41.28 -23.07
CA ASP A 150 65.48 41.74 -22.96
C ASP A 150 64.54 40.94 -23.88
N ASP A 151 64.97 40.60 -25.11
CA ASP A 151 64.13 39.84 -26.07
C ASP A 151 63.89 38.38 -25.63
N ALA A 152 64.92 37.75 -25.05
CA ALA A 152 64.82 36.39 -24.51
C ALA A 152 63.92 36.32 -23.26
N LYS A 153 63.94 37.38 -22.45
CA LYS A 153 63.09 37.51 -21.27
C LYS A 153 61.63 37.71 -21.66
N GLU A 154 61.36 38.47 -22.71
CA GLU A 154 60.00 38.73 -23.18
C GLU A 154 59.34 37.46 -23.74
N GLN A 155 60.05 36.69 -24.56
CA GLN A 155 59.56 35.38 -25.04
C GLN A 155 59.32 34.37 -23.91
N LEU A 156 60.20 34.34 -22.89
CA LEU A 156 60.03 33.45 -21.74
C LEU A 156 58.80 33.83 -20.91
N VAL A 157 58.57 35.12 -20.70
CA VAL A 157 57.40 35.64 -19.98
C VAL A 157 56.12 35.32 -20.75
N GLU A 158 56.12 35.45 -22.08
CA GLU A 158 54.95 35.14 -22.92
C GLU A 158 54.61 33.64 -22.90
N SER A 159 55.62 32.76 -23.03
CA SER A 159 55.46 31.30 -22.90
C SER A 159 54.92 30.90 -21.51
N LEU A 160 55.46 31.48 -20.44
CA LEU A 160 55.00 31.22 -19.07
C LEU A 160 53.56 31.70 -18.85
N GLN A 161 53.16 32.81 -19.48
CA GLN A 161 51.79 33.31 -19.41
C GLN A 161 50.79 32.41 -20.14
N GLU A 162 51.15 31.85 -21.30
CA GLU A 162 50.31 30.88 -22.03
C GLU A 162 50.18 29.55 -21.28
N GLU A 163 51.29 29.05 -20.71
CA GLU A 163 51.29 27.82 -19.92
C GLU A 163 50.45 27.98 -18.64
N ALA A 164 50.65 29.07 -17.89
CA ALA A 164 49.86 29.38 -16.70
C ALA A 164 48.36 29.55 -17.00
N LYS A 165 47.99 30.14 -18.16
CA LYS A 165 46.59 30.21 -18.59
C LYS A 165 46.00 28.83 -18.87
N THR A 166 46.78 27.97 -19.52
CA THR A 166 46.34 26.61 -19.87
C THR A 166 46.14 25.75 -18.62
N GLU A 167 47.08 25.80 -17.69
CA GLU A 167 46.96 25.14 -16.38
C GLU A 167 45.78 25.68 -15.55
N ALA A 168 45.57 27.00 -15.55
CA ALA A 168 44.44 27.60 -14.85
C ALA A 168 43.10 27.11 -15.40
N VAL A 169 42.96 26.96 -16.72
CA VAL A 169 41.74 26.42 -17.35
C VAL A 169 41.55 24.94 -17.00
N ALA A 170 42.60 24.14 -17.03
CA ALA A 170 42.54 22.74 -16.61
C ALA A 170 42.11 22.60 -15.14
N TYR A 171 42.70 23.41 -14.25
CA TYR A 171 42.39 23.45 -12.84
C TYR A 171 40.95 23.91 -12.55
N ILE A 172 40.46 24.93 -13.27
CA ILE A 172 39.06 25.38 -13.18
C ILE A 172 38.10 24.26 -13.60
N ASN A 173 38.40 23.55 -14.69
CA ASN A 173 37.57 22.43 -15.15
C ASN A 173 37.55 21.28 -14.14
N GLU A 174 38.69 20.97 -13.53
CA GLU A 174 38.81 19.96 -12.48
C GLU A 174 37.95 20.34 -11.25
N ILE A 175 38.06 21.59 -10.76
CA ILE A 175 37.22 22.10 -9.67
C ILE A 175 35.73 22.00 -10.02
N MET A 176 35.34 22.38 -11.23
CA MET A 176 33.95 22.33 -11.68
C MET A 176 33.42 20.89 -11.74
N GLU A 177 34.24 19.93 -12.17
CA GLU A 177 33.89 18.52 -12.21
C GLU A 177 33.80 17.92 -10.79
N GLU A 178 34.75 18.23 -9.91
CA GLU A 178 34.72 17.83 -8.50
C GLU A 178 33.48 18.40 -7.78
N ALA A 179 33.14 19.67 -8.05
CA ALA A 179 31.95 20.31 -7.52
C ALA A 179 30.66 19.60 -7.99
N LYS A 180 30.58 19.23 -9.29
CA LYS A 180 29.45 18.46 -9.82
C LYS A 180 29.34 17.07 -9.19
N GLN A 181 30.45 16.35 -9.06
CA GLN A 181 30.48 15.02 -8.45
C GLN A 181 30.06 15.08 -6.98
N THR A 182 30.57 16.07 -6.24
CA THR A 182 30.22 16.31 -4.83
C THR A 182 28.76 16.68 -4.68
N ALA A 183 28.23 17.57 -5.54
CA ALA A 183 26.83 17.95 -5.54
C ALA A 183 25.91 16.74 -5.81
N ASN A 184 26.25 15.88 -6.77
CA ASN A 184 25.49 14.68 -7.07
C ASN A 184 25.48 13.69 -5.90
N LYS A 185 26.63 13.53 -5.22
CA LYS A 185 26.75 12.70 -4.02
C LYS A 185 25.90 13.22 -2.86
N GLU A 186 25.94 14.52 -2.58
CA GLU A 186 25.11 15.12 -1.53
C GLU A 186 23.61 15.11 -1.89
N ALA A 187 23.25 15.32 -3.16
CA ALA A 187 21.85 15.20 -3.61
C ALA A 187 21.29 13.79 -3.37
N LYS A 188 22.03 12.74 -3.77
CA LYS A 188 21.65 11.34 -3.49
C LYS A 188 21.49 11.08 -1.99
N LYS A 189 22.39 11.62 -1.17
CA LYS A 189 22.33 11.50 0.29
C LYS A 189 21.11 12.20 0.89
N ILE A 190 20.73 13.38 0.39
CA ILE A 190 19.50 14.09 0.82
C ILE A 190 18.27 13.27 0.47
N VAL A 191 18.20 12.71 -0.75
CA VAL A 191 17.09 11.83 -1.17
C VAL A 191 16.99 10.60 -0.27
N VAL A 192 18.11 9.89 -0.05
CA VAL A 192 18.14 8.69 0.80
C VAL A 192 17.73 9.02 2.25
N LYS A 193 18.26 10.10 2.83
CA LYS A 193 17.85 10.54 4.18
C LYS A 193 16.36 10.89 4.25
N SER A 194 15.83 11.53 3.21
CA SER A 194 14.42 11.89 3.14
C SER A 194 13.53 10.66 3.10
N ILE A 195 13.90 9.64 2.32
CA ILE A 195 13.22 8.34 2.28
C ILE A 195 13.30 7.64 3.64
N GLN A 196 14.49 7.53 4.23
CA GLN A 196 14.71 6.81 5.49
C GLN A 196 13.96 7.40 6.70
N ARG A 197 13.66 8.70 6.68
CA ARG A 197 12.92 9.36 7.75
C ARG A 197 11.41 9.17 7.66
N VAL A 198 10.90 8.68 6.53
CA VAL A 198 9.47 8.44 6.33
C VAL A 198 9.19 6.94 6.51
N ALA A 199 8.70 6.59 7.70
CA ALA A 199 8.19 5.26 8.01
C ALA A 199 6.66 5.28 7.94
N THR A 200 6.08 4.65 6.92
CA THR A 200 4.62 4.54 6.78
C THR A 200 4.24 3.15 6.30
N GLU A 201 3.45 2.46 7.11
CA GLU A 201 2.71 1.27 6.71
C GLU A 201 1.48 1.72 5.92
N THR A 202 1.29 1.23 4.70
CA THR A 202 0.07 1.50 3.92
C THR A 202 -0.54 0.20 3.42
N ALA A 203 -1.81 0.00 3.73
CA ALA A 203 -2.63 -1.04 3.12
C ALA A 203 -3.06 -0.58 1.71
N ILE A 204 -3.00 -1.50 0.75
CA ILE A 204 -3.48 -1.28 -0.63
C ILE A 204 -5.01 -1.32 -0.60
N GLU A 205 -5.66 -0.25 -1.04
CA GLU A 205 -7.13 -0.17 -1.11
C GLU A 205 -7.60 -0.45 -2.55
N ASN A 206 -8.56 -1.38 -2.70
CA ASN A 206 -9.10 -1.75 -4.01
C ASN A 206 -10.08 -0.66 -4.52
N ALA A 207 -10.03 -0.38 -5.83
CA ALA A 207 -10.87 0.62 -6.48
C ALA A 207 -12.36 0.23 -6.59
N VAL A 208 -12.69 -1.04 -6.33
CA VAL A 208 -14.05 -1.57 -6.33
C VAL A 208 -14.46 -1.87 -4.89
N THR A 209 -15.61 -1.32 -4.49
CA THR A 209 -16.21 -1.60 -3.20
C THR A 209 -17.19 -2.75 -3.37
N ILE A 210 -16.82 -3.92 -2.86
CA ILE A 210 -17.72 -5.08 -2.81
C ILE A 210 -18.50 -5.02 -1.50
N PHE A 211 -19.81 -4.87 -1.60
CA PHE A 211 -20.69 -4.96 -0.44
C PHE A 211 -21.10 -6.43 -0.25
N HIS A 212 -20.62 -7.04 0.83
CA HIS A 212 -20.92 -8.42 1.18
C HIS A 212 -22.26 -8.49 1.90
N ILE A 213 -23.07 -9.49 1.57
CA ILE A 213 -24.43 -9.67 2.06
C ILE A 213 -24.53 -11.03 2.73
N GLU A 214 -25.16 -11.09 3.90
CA GLU A 214 -25.27 -12.32 4.70
C GLU A 214 -26.22 -13.38 4.11
N SER A 215 -27.11 -12.99 3.19
CA SER A 215 -28.02 -13.92 2.49
C SER A 215 -28.62 -13.32 1.22
N ASP A 216 -28.97 -14.17 0.25
CA ASP A 216 -29.67 -13.78 -0.97
C ASP A 216 -31.09 -13.22 -0.71
N GLU A 217 -31.70 -13.52 0.44
CA GLU A 217 -32.97 -12.91 0.85
C GLU A 217 -32.82 -11.40 1.10
N ILE A 218 -31.69 -10.98 1.68
CA ILE A 218 -31.36 -9.56 1.85
C ILE A 218 -31.07 -8.92 0.48
N LYS A 219 -30.37 -9.64 -0.42
CA LYS A 219 -30.15 -9.20 -1.80
C LYS A 219 -31.49 -8.93 -2.52
N GLY A 220 -32.46 -9.83 -2.39
CA GLY A 220 -33.82 -9.65 -2.93
C GLY A 220 -34.57 -8.44 -2.34
N ARG A 221 -34.40 -8.14 -1.04
CA ARG A 221 -34.97 -6.96 -0.39
C ARG A 221 -34.31 -5.65 -0.84
N ILE A 222 -32.99 -5.67 -1.07
CA ILE A 222 -32.24 -4.52 -1.60
C ILE A 222 -32.69 -4.20 -3.04
N ILE A 223 -32.88 -5.22 -3.89
CA ILE A 223 -33.42 -5.04 -5.25
C ILE A 223 -34.85 -4.50 -5.19
N GLY A 224 -35.69 -5.11 -4.34
CA GLY A 224 -37.11 -4.80 -4.27
C GLY A 224 -37.89 -5.30 -5.49
N ARG A 225 -39.23 -5.22 -5.42
CA ARG A 225 -40.08 -5.62 -6.56
C ARG A 225 -39.76 -4.74 -7.77
N GLU A 226 -39.44 -5.36 -8.91
CA GLU A 226 -39.09 -4.69 -10.17
C GLU A 226 -37.87 -3.75 -10.08
N GLY A 227 -36.97 -3.95 -9.10
CA GLY A 227 -35.79 -3.10 -8.94
C GLY A 227 -36.09 -1.72 -8.33
N ARG A 228 -37.30 -1.49 -7.80
CA ARG A 228 -37.74 -0.19 -7.29
C ARG A 228 -36.83 0.39 -6.20
N ASN A 229 -36.25 -0.47 -5.36
CA ASN A 229 -35.44 -0.05 -4.22
C ASN A 229 -34.03 0.32 -4.69
N ILE A 230 -33.45 -0.45 -5.62
CA ILE A 230 -32.19 -0.09 -6.28
C ILE A 230 -32.33 1.23 -7.01
N ARG A 231 -33.36 1.41 -7.85
CA ARG A 231 -33.56 2.68 -8.58
C ARG A 231 -33.70 3.88 -7.64
N ALA A 232 -34.38 3.72 -6.50
CA ALA A 232 -34.47 4.78 -5.50
C ALA A 232 -33.11 5.10 -4.87
N LEU A 233 -32.30 4.08 -4.60
CA LEU A 233 -30.95 4.24 -4.05
C LEU A 233 -29.99 4.87 -5.08
N GLU A 234 -30.04 4.43 -6.34
CA GLU A 234 -29.28 5.00 -7.47
C GLU A 234 -29.67 6.47 -7.69
N ALA A 235 -30.98 6.80 -7.67
CA ALA A 235 -31.46 8.17 -7.81
C ALA A 235 -31.04 9.06 -6.62
N ALA A 236 -31.07 8.53 -5.39
CA ALA A 236 -30.72 9.29 -4.19
C ALA A 236 -29.20 9.50 -4.02
N THR A 237 -28.38 8.54 -4.45
CA THR A 237 -26.92 8.57 -4.27
C THR A 237 -26.14 8.97 -5.52
N GLY A 238 -26.72 8.78 -6.71
CA GLY A 238 -26.05 8.96 -8.00
C GLY A 238 -24.97 7.90 -8.28
N VAL A 239 -25.12 6.71 -7.71
CA VAL A 239 -24.25 5.52 -7.89
C VAL A 239 -24.96 4.51 -8.77
N GLU A 240 -24.24 3.76 -9.60
CA GLU A 240 -24.75 2.61 -10.35
C GLU A 240 -24.54 1.33 -9.53
N ILE A 241 -25.60 0.55 -9.35
CA ILE A 241 -25.56 -0.65 -8.52
C ILE A 241 -25.66 -1.88 -9.43
N VAL A 242 -24.54 -2.55 -9.61
CA VAL A 242 -24.47 -3.75 -10.45
C VAL A 242 -24.78 -4.96 -9.58
N VAL A 243 -25.88 -5.63 -9.92
CA VAL A 243 -26.30 -6.89 -9.31
C VAL A 243 -26.08 -7.99 -10.33
N ASP A 244 -25.06 -8.82 -10.09
CA ASP A 244 -24.72 -9.97 -10.94
C ASP A 244 -25.17 -11.28 -10.28
N ASP A 245 -25.07 -12.40 -11.00
CA ASP A 245 -25.36 -13.77 -10.54
C ASP A 245 -24.37 -14.25 -9.44
N THR A 246 -23.37 -13.43 -9.10
CA THR A 246 -22.47 -13.70 -7.98
C THR A 246 -23.26 -13.74 -6.66
N PRO A 247 -23.28 -14.87 -5.93
CA PRO A 247 -23.98 -14.99 -4.67
C PRO A 247 -23.37 -14.05 -3.61
N GLU A 248 -24.19 -13.57 -2.67
CA GLU A 248 -23.74 -12.85 -1.47
C GLU A 248 -23.00 -11.51 -1.69
N ALA A 249 -23.02 -10.93 -2.90
CA ALA A 249 -22.35 -9.66 -3.19
C ALA A 249 -23.17 -8.71 -4.09
N ILE A 250 -23.02 -7.40 -3.82
CA ILE A 250 -23.44 -6.30 -4.70
C ILE A 250 -22.25 -5.39 -4.97
N VAL A 251 -22.08 -4.99 -6.22
CA VAL A 251 -20.98 -4.13 -6.67
C VAL A 251 -21.47 -2.70 -6.81
N LEU A 252 -20.81 -1.77 -6.12
CA LEU A 252 -21.10 -0.34 -6.20
C LEU A 252 -20.13 0.33 -7.18
N SER A 253 -20.67 0.86 -8.28
CA SER A 253 -19.91 1.56 -9.31
C SER A 253 -20.27 3.05 -9.31
N ALA A 254 -19.28 3.90 -9.08
CA ALA A 254 -19.45 5.35 -9.22
C ALA A 254 -18.09 6.01 -9.43
N PHE A 255 -18.04 7.04 -10.27
CA PHE A 255 -16.83 7.83 -10.48
C PHE A 255 -16.47 8.68 -9.25
N ASP A 256 -17.48 9.23 -8.57
CA ASP A 256 -17.29 9.97 -7.31
C ASP A 256 -17.14 9.00 -6.12
N PRO A 257 -15.95 8.96 -5.48
CA PRO A 257 -15.70 8.06 -4.37
C PRO A 257 -16.54 8.39 -3.12
N VAL A 258 -16.90 9.66 -2.91
CA VAL A 258 -17.71 10.07 -1.76
C VAL A 258 -19.12 9.55 -1.91
N ARG A 259 -19.69 9.62 -3.13
CA ARG A 259 -21.02 9.02 -3.42
C ARG A 259 -21.02 7.51 -3.21
N ARG A 260 -19.95 6.84 -3.63
CA ARG A 260 -19.79 5.39 -3.44
C ARG A 260 -19.80 5.01 -1.96
N GLU A 261 -19.11 5.79 -1.13
CA GLU A 261 -19.08 5.58 0.31
C GLU A 261 -20.43 5.88 0.98
N ILE A 262 -21.11 6.96 0.56
CA ILE A 262 -22.46 7.28 1.03
C ILE A 262 -23.41 6.11 0.71
N ALA A 263 -23.35 5.55 -0.50
CA ALA A 263 -24.16 4.39 -0.89
C ALA A 263 -23.83 3.15 -0.05
N ARG A 264 -22.55 2.87 0.19
CA ARG A 264 -22.09 1.75 1.03
C ARG A 264 -22.61 1.86 2.47
N LEU A 265 -22.47 3.03 3.09
CA LEU A 265 -22.93 3.28 4.46
C LEU A 265 -24.45 3.29 4.56
N ALA A 266 -25.14 3.86 3.57
CA ALA A 266 -26.60 3.84 3.51
C ALA A 266 -27.12 2.40 3.37
N LEU A 267 -26.52 1.58 2.49
CA LEU A 267 -26.86 0.16 2.37
C LEU A 267 -26.64 -0.59 3.68
N HIS A 268 -25.52 -0.36 4.36
CA HIS A 268 -25.25 -0.97 5.65
C HIS A 268 -26.34 -0.63 6.68
N GLN A 269 -26.68 0.66 6.83
CA GLN A 269 -27.73 1.10 7.76
C GLN A 269 -29.12 0.53 7.40
N LEU A 270 -29.46 0.47 6.11
CA LEU A 270 -30.73 -0.08 5.63
C LEU A 270 -30.86 -1.59 5.86
N VAL A 271 -29.76 -2.33 5.70
CA VAL A 271 -29.70 -3.77 5.96
C VAL A 271 -29.82 -4.05 7.46
N THR A 272 -29.11 -3.29 8.30
CA THR A 272 -29.20 -3.44 9.77
C THR A 272 -30.60 -3.10 10.31
N ASP A 273 -31.27 -2.08 9.76
CA ASP A 273 -32.65 -1.70 10.12
C ASP A 273 -33.69 -2.70 9.55
N GLY A 274 -33.34 -3.43 8.49
CA GLY A 274 -34.18 -4.45 7.85
C GLY A 274 -35.36 -3.88 7.04
N ARG A 275 -35.54 -2.55 7.01
CA ARG A 275 -36.63 -1.84 6.31
C ARG A 275 -36.09 -1.12 5.09
N ILE A 276 -36.33 -1.71 3.91
CA ILE A 276 -35.83 -1.18 2.63
C ILE A 276 -37.02 -0.79 1.74
N HIS A 277 -37.36 0.51 1.73
CA HIS A 277 -38.38 1.10 0.85
C HIS A 277 -37.99 2.53 0.44
N PRO A 278 -38.50 3.06 -0.69
CA PRO A 278 -37.99 4.31 -1.29
C PRO A 278 -37.91 5.51 -0.33
N ALA A 279 -38.98 5.81 0.42
CA ALA A 279 -38.97 6.94 1.36
C ALA A 279 -37.92 6.81 2.47
N ARG A 280 -37.66 5.59 2.96
CA ARG A 280 -36.63 5.35 3.97
C ARG A 280 -35.23 5.43 3.38
N ILE A 281 -35.05 4.95 2.15
CA ILE A 281 -33.78 5.07 1.42
C ILE A 281 -33.40 6.54 1.29
N GLU A 282 -34.31 7.40 0.85
CA GLU A 282 -34.06 8.84 0.75
C GLU A 282 -33.68 9.48 2.09
N GLU A 283 -34.42 9.15 3.16
CA GLU A 283 -34.15 9.65 4.51
C GLU A 283 -32.75 9.23 5.01
N VAL A 284 -32.41 7.94 4.88
CA VAL A 284 -31.13 7.39 5.32
C VAL A 284 -29.99 7.96 4.50
N VAL A 285 -30.13 8.06 3.18
CA VAL A 285 -29.10 8.66 2.31
C VAL A 285 -28.85 10.12 2.69
N GLN A 286 -29.89 10.91 2.95
CA GLN A 286 -29.71 12.30 3.41
C GLN A 286 -29.00 12.40 4.76
N LYS A 287 -29.34 11.50 5.69
CA LYS A 287 -28.66 11.42 7.00
C LYS A 287 -27.18 11.05 6.86
N VAL A 288 -26.89 10.00 6.10
CA VAL A 288 -25.51 9.53 5.84
C VAL A 288 -24.71 10.59 5.11
N LYS A 289 -25.30 11.29 4.13
CA LYS A 289 -24.64 12.38 3.42
C LYS A 289 -24.15 13.47 4.39
N LYS A 290 -25.01 13.92 5.31
CA LYS A 290 -24.61 14.89 6.35
C LYS A 290 -23.49 14.37 7.25
N GLN A 291 -23.55 13.10 7.66
CA GLN A 291 -22.51 12.47 8.47
C GLN A 291 -21.15 12.42 7.75
N VAL A 292 -21.15 12.02 6.47
CA VAL A 292 -19.94 11.95 5.65
C VAL A 292 -19.38 13.35 5.39
N ASP A 293 -20.23 14.35 5.12
CA ASP A 293 -19.79 15.74 4.93
C ASP A 293 -19.12 16.32 6.20
N GLU A 294 -19.65 16.02 7.38
CA GLU A 294 -19.03 16.38 8.67
C GLU A 294 -17.68 15.67 8.85
N GLU A 295 -17.63 14.36 8.57
CA GLU A 295 -16.41 13.55 8.65
C GLU A 295 -15.31 14.04 7.69
N VAL A 296 -15.67 14.45 6.46
CA VAL A 296 -14.77 15.06 5.48
C VAL A 296 -14.12 16.30 6.08
N ILE A 297 -14.92 17.21 6.63
CA ILE A 297 -14.42 18.47 7.21
C ILE A 297 -13.52 18.19 8.42
N GLU A 298 -13.92 17.27 9.30
CA GLU A 298 -13.13 16.89 10.47
C GLU A 298 -11.79 16.25 10.07
N THR A 299 -11.81 15.33 9.12
CA THR A 299 -10.61 14.66 8.59
C THR A 299 -9.65 15.67 7.97
N GLY A 300 -10.15 16.63 7.19
CA GLY A 300 -9.35 17.71 6.61
C GLY A 300 -8.70 18.58 7.68
N LYS A 301 -9.47 19.00 8.70
CA LYS A 301 -8.97 19.80 9.83
C LYS A 301 -7.89 19.05 10.60
N ARG A 302 -8.15 17.78 10.94
CA ARG A 302 -7.20 16.92 11.65
C ARG A 302 -5.91 16.77 10.86
N THR A 303 -6.00 16.52 9.56
CA THR A 303 -4.83 16.38 8.69
C THR A 303 -3.98 17.66 8.66
N ALA A 304 -4.62 18.83 8.55
CA ALA A 304 -3.92 20.11 8.59
C ALA A 304 -3.21 20.33 9.94
N ILE A 305 -3.86 19.98 11.05
CA ILE A 305 -3.29 20.08 12.40
C ILE A 305 -2.11 19.12 12.58
N ASP A 306 -2.27 17.84 12.23
CA ASP A 306 -1.24 16.80 12.34
C ASP A 306 0.04 17.19 11.57
N LEU A 307 -0.14 17.81 10.40
CA LEU A 307 0.96 18.28 9.56
C LEU A 307 1.54 19.63 10.02
N GLY A 308 0.87 20.34 10.93
CA GLY A 308 1.27 21.68 11.38
C GLY A 308 1.07 22.77 10.32
N ILE A 309 0.07 22.60 9.44
CA ILE A 309 -0.30 23.57 8.41
C ILE A 309 -1.45 24.42 8.93
N HIS A 310 -1.23 25.73 9.02
CA HIS A 310 -2.22 26.68 9.54
C HIS A 310 -2.70 27.65 8.46
N GLY A 311 -3.92 28.16 8.60
CA GLY A 311 -4.48 29.19 7.71
C GLY A 311 -4.80 28.69 6.30
N LEU A 312 -5.22 27.42 6.15
CA LEU A 312 -5.86 26.94 4.92
C LEU A 312 -7.29 27.47 4.84
N HIS A 313 -7.76 27.78 3.64
CA HIS A 313 -9.15 28.15 3.41
C HIS A 313 -10.09 26.97 3.75
N PRO A 314 -11.28 27.19 4.35
CA PRO A 314 -12.22 26.11 4.69
C PRO A 314 -12.55 25.16 3.53
N GLU A 315 -12.68 25.69 2.31
CA GLU A 315 -12.89 24.85 1.12
C GLU A 315 -11.68 23.96 0.77
N LEU A 316 -10.45 24.44 0.94
CA LEU A 316 -9.26 23.61 0.74
C LEU A 316 -9.19 22.50 1.80
N ILE A 317 -9.57 22.82 3.04
CA ILE A 317 -9.68 21.82 4.12
C ILE A 317 -10.72 20.75 3.76
N ARG A 318 -11.88 21.15 3.22
CA ARG A 318 -12.91 20.22 2.74
C ARG A 318 -12.39 19.33 1.61
N LEU A 319 -11.68 19.89 0.62
CA LEU A 319 -11.07 19.12 -0.47
C LEU A 319 -10.03 18.12 0.05
N VAL A 320 -9.14 18.54 0.95
CA VAL A 320 -8.19 17.62 1.59
C VAL A 320 -8.91 16.46 2.29
N GLY A 321 -10.01 16.75 3.00
CA GLY A 321 -10.84 15.71 3.62
C GLY A 321 -11.40 14.70 2.60
N LYS A 322 -11.87 15.18 1.45
CA LYS A 322 -12.42 14.31 0.39
C LYS A 322 -11.40 13.32 -0.18
N MET A 323 -10.11 13.66 -0.16
CA MET A 323 -9.05 12.74 -0.61
C MET A 323 -9.06 11.41 0.15
N LYS A 324 -9.62 11.37 1.37
CA LYS A 324 -9.76 10.13 2.15
C LYS A 324 -10.53 9.06 1.40
N TYR A 325 -11.52 9.44 0.60
CA TYR A 325 -12.36 8.47 -0.09
C TYR A 325 -11.84 8.13 -1.48
N ARG A 326 -10.91 8.94 -2.04
CA ARG A 326 -10.33 8.68 -3.35
C ARG A 326 -9.10 7.79 -3.21
N SER A 327 -9.05 6.74 -4.01
CA SER A 327 -7.83 5.95 -4.20
C SER A 327 -7.31 6.16 -5.62
N SER A 328 -6.00 6.32 -5.78
CA SER A 328 -5.35 6.38 -7.08
C SER A 328 -4.29 5.28 -7.13
N TYR A 329 -4.31 4.46 -8.20
CA TYR A 329 -3.36 3.36 -8.40
C TYR A 329 -3.26 2.34 -7.24
N GLY A 330 -4.31 2.22 -6.41
CA GLY A 330 -4.34 1.32 -5.25
C GLY A 330 -3.85 1.93 -3.93
N GLN A 331 -3.47 3.20 -3.93
CA GLN A 331 -3.13 3.97 -2.74
C GLN A 331 -4.24 4.96 -2.39
N ASN A 332 -4.51 5.13 -1.09
CA ASN A 332 -5.38 6.17 -0.59
C ASN A 332 -4.77 7.56 -0.87
N LEU A 333 -5.52 8.45 -1.51
CA LEU A 333 -5.01 9.74 -1.99
C LEU A 333 -4.62 10.68 -0.83
N LEU A 334 -5.39 10.68 0.26
CA LEU A 334 -5.06 11.49 1.44
C LEU A 334 -3.77 11.01 2.08
N GLN A 335 -3.60 9.69 2.20
CA GLN A 335 -2.39 9.11 2.79
C GLN A 335 -1.15 9.38 1.93
N HIS A 336 -1.29 9.25 0.61
CA HIS A 336 -0.26 9.65 -0.35
C HIS A 336 0.11 11.13 -0.20
N SER A 337 -0.88 12.03 -0.18
CA SER A 337 -0.64 13.48 -0.03
C SER A 337 0.01 13.83 1.31
N ARG A 338 -0.34 13.15 2.40
CA ARG A 338 0.32 13.32 3.72
C ARG A 338 1.78 12.87 3.68
N GLU A 339 2.06 11.79 2.97
CA GLU A 339 3.42 11.29 2.78
C GLU A 339 4.26 12.26 1.94
N VAL A 340 3.75 12.68 0.79
CA VAL A 340 4.40 13.67 -0.08
C VAL A 340 4.67 14.95 0.70
N ALA A 341 3.72 15.42 1.52
CA ALA A 341 3.91 16.58 2.40
C ALA A 341 5.09 16.40 3.38
N ASN A 342 5.22 15.24 4.01
CA ASN A 342 6.31 14.96 4.95
C ASN A 342 7.67 14.81 4.25
N LEU A 343 7.70 14.19 3.07
CA LEU A 343 8.90 14.13 2.21
C LEU A 343 9.32 15.53 1.79
N CYS A 344 8.38 16.35 1.31
CA CYS A 344 8.63 17.74 0.92
C CYS A 344 9.19 18.57 2.08
N ALA A 345 8.65 18.41 3.28
CA ALA A 345 9.14 19.10 4.48
C ALA A 345 10.59 18.72 4.81
N THR A 346 10.92 17.42 4.72
CA THR A 346 12.25 16.89 5.01
C THR A 346 13.26 17.36 3.97
N MET A 347 12.91 17.24 2.69
CA MET A 347 13.76 17.64 1.57
C MET A 347 14.01 19.15 1.59
N ALA A 348 12.96 19.96 1.80
CA ALA A 348 13.11 21.41 1.94
C ALA A 348 14.00 21.79 3.13
N SER A 349 13.92 21.07 4.25
CA SER A 349 14.79 21.33 5.41
C SER A 349 16.26 21.07 5.11
N GLU A 350 16.59 19.97 4.43
CA GLU A 350 17.98 19.65 4.07
C GLU A 350 18.52 20.60 2.98
N LEU A 351 17.64 21.17 2.14
CA LEU A 351 17.98 22.17 1.11
C LEU A 351 18.00 23.62 1.63
N GLY A 352 17.72 23.86 2.93
CA GLY A 352 17.68 25.20 3.52
C GLY A 352 16.46 26.05 3.12
N LEU A 353 15.41 25.43 2.58
CA LEU A 353 14.14 26.08 2.23
C LEU A 353 13.13 25.99 3.38
N ASN A 354 12.03 26.73 3.28
CA ASN A 354 11.00 26.74 4.32
C ASN A 354 10.17 25.43 4.32
N PRO A 355 10.29 24.58 5.36
CA PRO A 355 9.61 23.28 5.37
C PRO A 355 8.09 23.39 5.50
N LYS A 356 7.56 24.47 6.11
CA LYS A 356 6.11 24.67 6.25
C LYS A 356 5.46 24.95 4.90
N LYS A 357 6.13 25.72 4.03
CA LYS A 357 5.65 25.99 2.66
C LYS A 357 5.70 24.72 1.80
N ALA A 358 6.81 23.99 1.83
CA ALA A 358 6.96 22.74 1.10
C ALA A 358 5.93 21.69 1.53
N LYS A 359 5.67 21.56 2.84
CA LYS A 359 4.63 20.67 3.37
C LYS A 359 3.23 21.05 2.89
N ARG A 360 2.91 22.35 2.84
CA ARG A 360 1.63 22.86 2.34
C ARG A 360 1.46 22.58 0.84
N ALA A 361 2.50 22.78 0.04
CA ALA A 361 2.48 22.44 -1.38
C ALA A 361 2.32 20.93 -1.61
N GLY A 362 3.07 20.09 -0.86
CA GLY A 362 2.96 18.64 -0.95
C GLY A 362 1.61 18.08 -0.52
N LEU A 363 0.93 18.66 0.48
CA LEU A 363 -0.43 18.25 0.84
C LEU A 363 -1.45 18.59 -0.25
N LEU A 364 -1.27 19.72 -0.93
CA LEU A 364 -2.25 20.27 -1.86
C LEU A 364 -2.01 19.86 -3.32
N HIS A 365 -0.89 19.20 -3.65
CA HIS A 365 -0.49 18.93 -5.04
C HIS A 365 -1.58 18.20 -5.84
N ASP A 366 -2.30 17.30 -5.19
CA ASP A 366 -3.30 16.42 -5.81
C ASP A 366 -4.76 16.82 -5.55
N ILE A 367 -5.03 18.04 -5.03
CA ILE A 367 -6.42 18.50 -4.76
C ILE A 367 -7.29 18.57 -6.00
N GLY A 368 -6.68 18.70 -7.19
CA GLY A 368 -7.38 18.66 -8.47
C GLY A 368 -8.04 17.30 -8.78
N LYS A 369 -7.73 16.25 -8.02
CA LYS A 369 -8.40 14.93 -8.12
C LYS A 369 -9.68 14.86 -7.28
N VAL A 370 -10.09 15.87 -6.53
CA VAL A 370 -11.30 15.80 -5.69
C VAL A 370 -12.34 16.94 -5.84
N PRO A 371 -12.38 17.72 -6.94
CA PRO A 371 -13.44 18.70 -7.15
C PRO A 371 -14.81 18.05 -7.33
N ASP A 372 -15.85 18.84 -7.06
CA ASP A 372 -17.26 18.44 -7.24
C ASP A 372 -17.66 18.35 -8.73
N ASP A 373 -17.01 19.15 -9.58
CA ASP A 373 -17.19 19.17 -11.03
C ASP A 373 -15.95 18.55 -11.70
N GLU A 374 -16.13 17.83 -12.80
CA GLU A 374 -15.03 17.26 -13.61
C GLU A 374 -14.81 18.12 -14.87
N PRO A 375 -14.04 19.22 -14.80
CA PRO A 375 -13.62 19.92 -16.00
C PRO A 375 -12.58 19.11 -16.77
N GLU A 376 -12.52 19.28 -18.10
CA GLU A 376 -11.52 18.66 -19.00
C GLU A 376 -10.08 19.18 -18.80
N LEU A 377 -9.78 19.75 -17.63
CA LEU A 377 -8.44 20.21 -17.28
C LEU A 377 -7.66 19.09 -16.61
N PRO A 378 -6.35 18.97 -16.90
CA PRO A 378 -5.48 18.11 -16.13
C PRO A 378 -5.51 18.45 -14.63
N HIS A 379 -5.30 17.46 -13.75
CA HIS A 379 -5.52 17.65 -12.32
C HIS A 379 -4.51 18.62 -11.68
N ALA A 380 -3.29 18.74 -12.21
CA ALA A 380 -2.32 19.68 -11.66
C ALA A 380 -2.74 21.13 -11.98
N VAL A 381 -3.11 21.44 -13.23
CA VAL A 381 -3.69 22.74 -13.60
C VAL A 381 -4.97 23.04 -12.82
N LEU A 382 -5.86 22.05 -12.66
CA LEU A 382 -7.10 22.22 -11.92
C LEU A 382 -6.84 22.51 -10.43
N GLY A 383 -5.93 21.75 -9.81
CA GLY A 383 -5.48 21.97 -8.45
C GLY A 383 -4.89 23.37 -8.24
N MET A 384 -4.07 23.83 -9.19
CA MET A 384 -3.51 25.19 -9.18
C MET A 384 -4.62 26.25 -9.20
N LYS A 385 -5.57 26.15 -10.14
CA LYS A 385 -6.70 27.09 -10.23
C LYS A 385 -7.57 27.09 -8.98
N LEU A 386 -7.78 25.93 -8.35
CA LEU A 386 -8.51 25.82 -7.09
C LEU A 386 -7.76 26.51 -5.95
N ALA A 387 -6.45 26.30 -5.85
CA ALA A 387 -5.62 26.97 -4.86
C ALA A 387 -5.61 28.50 -5.05
N GLU A 388 -5.50 28.97 -6.29
CA GLU A 388 -5.60 30.40 -6.64
C GLU A 388 -6.97 31.01 -6.30
N LYS A 389 -8.05 30.32 -6.65
CA LYS A 389 -9.43 30.72 -6.33
C LYS A 389 -9.62 30.94 -4.82
N TYR A 390 -8.98 30.12 -4.00
CA TYR A 390 -9.02 30.21 -2.53
C TYR A 390 -7.85 31.00 -1.92
N LYS A 391 -7.17 31.83 -2.73
CA LYS A 391 -6.14 32.79 -2.32
C LYS A 391 -4.89 32.17 -1.69
N GLU A 392 -4.48 30.99 -2.15
CA GLU A 392 -3.15 30.46 -1.84
C GLU A 392 -2.04 31.30 -2.47
N LYS A 393 -0.82 31.15 -1.95
CA LYS A 393 0.33 31.93 -2.40
C LYS A 393 0.83 31.44 -3.77
N PRO A 394 1.35 32.34 -4.64
CA PRO A 394 1.79 31.98 -5.99
C PRO A 394 2.86 30.88 -6.03
N ASP A 395 3.76 30.86 -5.05
CA ASP A 395 4.82 29.84 -4.93
C ASP A 395 4.28 28.44 -4.62
N ILE A 396 3.13 28.35 -3.95
CA ILE A 396 2.40 27.10 -3.68
C ILE A 396 1.54 26.72 -4.89
N CYS A 397 0.82 27.68 -5.47
CA CYS A 397 0.01 27.45 -6.67
C CYS A 397 0.87 26.90 -7.82
N ASN A 398 2.03 27.51 -8.08
CA ASN A 398 2.96 27.02 -9.09
C ASN A 398 3.47 25.61 -8.78
N ALA A 399 3.78 25.29 -7.52
CA ALA A 399 4.21 23.95 -7.14
C ALA A 399 3.11 22.89 -7.35
N ILE A 400 1.83 23.26 -7.16
CA ILE A 400 0.68 22.41 -7.46
C ILE A 400 0.50 22.28 -8.97
N GLY A 401 0.64 23.35 -9.77
CA GLY A 401 0.42 23.29 -11.22
C GLY A 401 1.55 22.60 -12.00
N ALA A 402 2.78 22.71 -11.51
CA ALA A 402 3.98 22.28 -12.24
C ALA A 402 4.48 20.88 -11.87
N HIS A 403 3.87 20.17 -10.91
CA HIS A 403 4.40 18.87 -10.44
C HIS A 403 4.37 17.74 -11.49
N HIS A 404 3.60 17.90 -12.57
CA HIS A 404 3.61 17.01 -13.74
C HIS A 404 4.09 17.70 -15.03
N ASP A 405 4.88 18.78 -14.91
CA ASP A 405 5.42 19.54 -16.04
C ASP A 405 4.35 20.18 -16.96
N GLU A 406 3.11 20.34 -16.48
CA GLU A 406 2.01 20.99 -17.21
C GLU A 406 2.16 22.52 -17.28
N VAL A 407 2.94 23.08 -16.34
CA VAL A 407 3.25 24.51 -16.20
C VAL A 407 4.74 24.65 -15.89
N GLU A 408 5.35 25.75 -16.32
CA GLU A 408 6.76 26.04 -16.02
C GLU A 408 7.03 26.11 -14.50
N MET A 409 8.10 25.46 -14.05
CA MET A 409 8.54 25.47 -12.64
C MET A 409 9.21 26.81 -12.29
N GLN A 410 8.43 27.74 -11.74
CA GLN A 410 8.93 29.06 -11.32
C GLN A 410 9.36 29.06 -9.84
N SER A 411 8.84 28.12 -9.06
CA SER A 411 9.08 27.97 -7.62
C SER A 411 10.05 26.83 -7.34
N LEU A 412 10.99 27.03 -6.40
CA LEU A 412 11.87 25.96 -5.91
C LEU A 412 11.09 24.82 -5.23
N PHE A 413 9.82 25.03 -4.85
CA PHE A 413 8.96 23.99 -4.30
C PHE A 413 8.41 23.05 -5.39
N ALA A 414 8.27 23.49 -6.64
CA ALA A 414 7.75 22.67 -7.73
C ALA A 414 8.59 21.39 -7.98
N PRO A 415 9.92 21.47 -8.19
CA PRO A 415 10.73 20.26 -8.37
C PRO A 415 10.77 19.40 -7.10
N ILE A 416 10.66 19.99 -5.90
CA ILE A 416 10.59 19.22 -4.65
C ILE A 416 9.31 18.39 -4.59
N VAL A 417 8.16 18.99 -4.90
CA VAL A 417 6.87 18.30 -4.92
C VAL A 417 6.88 17.19 -5.97
N GLN A 418 7.35 17.46 -7.19
CA GLN A 418 7.46 16.45 -8.26
C GLN A 418 8.33 15.26 -7.83
N VAL A 419 9.52 15.51 -7.27
CA VAL A 419 10.41 14.43 -6.81
C VAL A 419 9.78 13.65 -5.65
N CYS A 420 9.13 14.33 -4.70
CA CYS A 420 8.49 13.66 -3.56
C CYS A 420 7.27 12.83 -3.95
N ASP A 421 6.48 13.32 -4.91
CA ASP A 421 5.36 12.57 -5.53
C ASP A 421 5.88 11.30 -6.22
N ALA A 422 6.89 11.44 -7.08
CA ALA A 422 7.53 10.30 -7.75
C ALA A 422 8.08 9.26 -6.74
N ILE A 423 8.71 9.71 -5.64
CA ILE A 423 9.22 8.83 -4.58
C ILE A 423 8.09 8.09 -3.84
N SER A 424 6.95 8.74 -3.61
CA SER A 424 5.78 8.09 -2.99
C SER A 424 5.15 7.07 -3.94
N GLY A 425 5.03 7.43 -5.23
CA GLY A 425 4.42 6.58 -6.25
C GLY A 425 5.28 5.41 -6.77
N ALA A 426 6.61 5.49 -6.72
CA ALA A 426 7.52 4.47 -7.27
C ALA A 426 7.87 3.33 -6.30
N ARG A 427 7.23 3.25 -5.11
CA ARG A 427 7.56 2.21 -4.13
C ARG A 427 7.09 0.83 -4.58
N PRO A 428 7.88 -0.25 -4.40
CA PRO A 428 7.42 -1.61 -4.67
C PRO A 428 6.13 -1.92 -3.92
N GLY A 429 5.05 -2.25 -4.65
CA GLY A 429 3.71 -2.47 -4.11
C GLY A 429 2.75 -1.26 -4.20
N ALA A 430 3.24 -0.06 -4.57
CA ALA A 430 2.43 1.16 -4.77
C ALA A 430 1.71 1.22 -6.12
N ARG A 431 2.26 0.59 -7.15
CA ARG A 431 1.69 0.53 -8.50
C ARG A 431 1.47 -0.92 -8.90
N ARG A 432 0.23 -1.26 -9.27
CA ARG A 432 -0.10 -2.53 -9.95
C ARG A 432 0.34 -2.51 -11.43
N GLU A 433 1.64 -2.30 -11.70
CA GLU A 433 2.18 -2.59 -13.04
C GLU A 433 2.06 -4.11 -13.37
N VAL A 434 1.93 -4.96 -12.35
CA VAL A 434 1.82 -6.41 -12.50
C VAL A 434 0.45 -6.85 -13.05
N VAL A 435 -0.65 -6.12 -12.81
CA VAL A 435 -1.99 -6.57 -13.24
C VAL A 435 -2.28 -6.18 -14.68
N GLU A 436 -1.95 -4.96 -15.11
CA GLU A 436 -2.13 -4.57 -16.52
C GLU A 436 -1.20 -5.34 -17.45
N SER A 437 0.08 -5.50 -17.10
CA SER A 437 1.00 -6.35 -17.87
C SER A 437 0.57 -7.82 -17.88
N TYR A 438 -0.10 -8.29 -16.82
CA TYR A 438 -0.67 -9.63 -16.77
C TYR A 438 -1.92 -9.78 -17.63
N ILE A 439 -2.86 -8.84 -17.58
CA ILE A 439 -4.06 -8.82 -18.44
C ILE A 439 -3.65 -8.68 -19.91
N LYS A 440 -2.69 -7.80 -20.21
CA LYS A 440 -2.15 -7.64 -21.56
C LYS A 440 -1.52 -8.93 -22.06
N ARG A 441 -0.73 -9.63 -21.23
CA ARG A 441 -0.16 -10.95 -21.58
C ARG A 441 -1.23 -12.01 -21.85
N LEU A 442 -2.27 -12.09 -21.02
CA LEU A 442 -3.38 -13.02 -21.24
C LEU A 442 -4.10 -12.71 -22.56
N LYS A 443 -4.33 -11.43 -22.84
CA LYS A 443 -4.96 -10.98 -24.07
C LYS A 443 -4.09 -11.26 -25.30
N ASP A 444 -2.79 -10.99 -25.23
CA ASP A 444 -1.85 -11.30 -26.30
C ASP A 444 -1.85 -12.80 -26.61
N LEU A 445 -1.93 -13.65 -25.57
CA LEU A 445 -2.00 -15.11 -25.68
C LEU A 445 -3.31 -15.60 -26.31
N GLU A 446 -4.45 -14.96 -25.98
CA GLU A 446 -5.74 -15.22 -26.61
C GLU A 446 -5.76 -14.77 -28.09
N ASP A 447 -5.24 -13.58 -28.39
CA ASP A 447 -5.18 -12.99 -29.73
C ASP A 447 -4.24 -13.79 -30.66
N LEU A 448 -3.12 -14.31 -30.14
CA LEU A 448 -2.20 -15.16 -30.89
C LEU A 448 -2.92 -16.42 -31.40
N ALA A 449 -3.66 -17.11 -30.55
CA ALA A 449 -4.41 -18.30 -30.98
C ALA A 449 -5.62 -17.95 -31.86
N LEU A 450 -6.24 -16.78 -31.66
CA LEU A 450 -7.34 -16.31 -32.49
C LEU A 450 -6.91 -16.01 -33.94
N SER A 451 -5.62 -15.69 -34.15
CA SER A 451 -5.06 -15.43 -35.48
C SER A 451 -5.02 -16.65 -36.42
N TYR A 452 -5.20 -17.87 -35.88
CA TYR A 452 -5.16 -19.09 -36.68
C TYR A 452 -6.48 -19.34 -37.44
N PRO A 453 -6.42 -19.75 -38.71
CA PRO A 453 -7.62 -20.03 -39.51
C PRO A 453 -8.43 -21.19 -38.91
N GLY A 454 -9.74 -21.00 -38.77
CA GLY A 454 -10.66 -22.01 -38.23
C GLY A 454 -10.93 -21.90 -36.73
N VAL A 455 -10.20 -21.05 -36.01
CA VAL A 455 -10.46 -20.71 -34.61
C VAL A 455 -11.64 -19.74 -34.50
N LEU A 456 -12.60 -20.06 -33.64
CA LEU A 456 -13.80 -19.26 -33.39
C LEU A 456 -13.68 -18.43 -32.12
N LYS A 457 -13.11 -19.01 -31.05
CA LYS A 457 -12.93 -18.36 -29.75
C LYS A 457 -11.70 -18.91 -29.03
N THR A 458 -11.06 -18.08 -28.23
CA THR A 458 -9.92 -18.44 -27.38
C THR A 458 -10.16 -17.97 -25.95
N TYR A 459 -9.72 -18.76 -24.97
CA TYR A 459 -9.81 -18.41 -23.56
C TYR A 459 -8.54 -18.84 -22.83
N ALA A 460 -7.89 -17.90 -22.17
CA ALA A 460 -6.81 -18.20 -21.23
C ALA A 460 -7.41 -18.50 -19.84
N ILE A 461 -7.30 -19.74 -19.41
CA ILE A 461 -7.86 -20.27 -18.15
C ILE A 461 -6.70 -20.57 -17.17
N GLN A 462 -7.03 -20.75 -15.89
CA GLN A 462 -6.06 -21.08 -14.83
C GLN A 462 -4.90 -20.08 -14.77
N ALA A 463 -5.24 -18.79 -14.75
CA ALA A 463 -4.25 -17.73 -14.68
C ALA A 463 -3.23 -17.74 -15.84
N GLY A 464 -3.63 -18.21 -17.03
CA GLY A 464 -2.78 -18.28 -18.22
C GLY A 464 -1.92 -19.55 -18.30
N ARG A 465 -2.21 -20.57 -17.47
CA ARG A 465 -1.56 -21.90 -17.54
C ARG A 465 -2.29 -22.88 -18.45
N GLU A 466 -3.50 -22.55 -18.88
CA GLU A 466 -4.26 -23.33 -19.86
C GLU A 466 -4.83 -22.40 -20.93
N LEU A 467 -4.63 -22.72 -22.20
CA LEU A 467 -5.25 -22.03 -23.33
C LEU A 467 -6.27 -22.95 -23.98
N ARG A 468 -7.55 -22.56 -23.92
CA ARG A 468 -8.63 -23.27 -24.64
C ARG A 468 -8.95 -22.58 -25.94
N VAL A 469 -8.86 -23.34 -27.03
CA VAL A 469 -9.09 -22.87 -28.40
C VAL A 469 -10.31 -23.61 -28.94
N ILE A 470 -11.38 -22.89 -29.25
CA ILE A 470 -12.59 -23.46 -29.81
C ILE A 470 -12.54 -23.32 -31.33
N VAL A 471 -12.64 -24.44 -32.03
CA VAL A 471 -12.65 -24.50 -33.49
C VAL A 471 -13.99 -25.00 -34.01
N GLY A 472 -14.39 -24.50 -35.18
CA GLY A 472 -15.62 -24.94 -35.83
C GLY A 472 -15.45 -26.32 -36.47
N SER A 473 -16.38 -27.24 -36.20
CA SER A 473 -16.36 -28.60 -36.76
C SER A 473 -16.44 -28.67 -38.28
N GLU A 474 -16.97 -27.63 -38.91
CA GLU A 474 -17.09 -27.52 -40.37
C GLU A 474 -15.80 -27.03 -41.04
N LYS A 475 -14.85 -26.47 -40.28
CA LYS A 475 -13.65 -25.79 -40.82
C LYS A 475 -12.36 -26.58 -40.66
N LEU A 476 -12.28 -27.48 -39.68
CA LEU A 476 -11.07 -28.23 -39.34
C LEU A 476 -11.39 -29.69 -39.05
N THR A 477 -10.56 -30.60 -39.56
CA THR A 477 -10.67 -32.03 -39.28
C THR A 477 -10.05 -32.38 -37.91
N ASP A 478 -10.23 -33.62 -37.44
CA ASP A 478 -9.64 -34.05 -36.17
C ASP A 478 -8.10 -34.04 -36.23
N GLN A 479 -7.52 -34.39 -37.38
CA GLN A 479 -6.07 -34.32 -37.61
C GLN A 479 -5.57 -32.88 -37.62
N ASP A 480 -6.30 -31.96 -38.26
CA ASP A 480 -5.95 -30.54 -38.26
C ASP A 480 -6.02 -29.93 -36.86
N THR A 481 -6.91 -30.44 -36.01
CA THR A 481 -7.09 -29.99 -34.62
C THR A 481 -5.87 -30.36 -33.76
N GLU A 482 -5.31 -31.56 -33.97
CA GLU A 482 -4.09 -32.02 -33.30
C GLU A 482 -2.87 -31.20 -33.74
N GLN A 483 -2.73 -30.97 -35.06
CA GLN A 483 -1.67 -30.14 -35.62
C GLN A 483 -1.75 -28.70 -35.11
N LEU A 484 -2.95 -28.12 -35.06
CA LEU A 484 -3.19 -26.77 -34.55
C LEU A 484 -2.77 -26.62 -33.08
N SER A 485 -3.05 -27.62 -32.25
CA SER A 485 -2.61 -27.61 -30.84
C SER A 485 -1.08 -27.55 -30.73
N TYR A 486 -0.38 -28.30 -31.58
CA TYR A 486 1.08 -28.32 -31.62
C TYR A 486 1.63 -26.98 -32.13
N ASP A 487 1.09 -26.44 -33.22
CA ASP A 487 1.56 -25.20 -33.84
C ASP A 487 1.40 -23.99 -32.92
N ILE A 488 0.28 -23.89 -32.20
CA ILE A 488 0.07 -22.83 -31.20
C ILE A 488 1.07 -23.00 -30.05
N SER A 489 1.36 -24.23 -29.61
CA SER A 489 2.30 -24.47 -28.51
C SER A 489 3.72 -24.02 -28.85
N LYS A 490 4.16 -24.33 -30.07
CA LYS A 490 5.47 -23.95 -30.57
C LYS A 490 5.59 -22.43 -30.74
N ARG A 491 4.55 -21.79 -31.29
CA ARG A 491 4.54 -20.35 -31.50
C ARG A 491 4.53 -19.56 -30.18
N ILE A 492 3.79 -20.04 -29.17
CA ILE A 492 3.84 -19.43 -27.82
C ILE A 492 5.24 -19.60 -27.21
N GLN A 493 5.90 -20.74 -27.40
CA GLN A 493 7.26 -20.96 -26.92
C GLN A 493 8.29 -20.04 -27.60
N ASP A 494 8.12 -19.76 -28.90
CA ASP A 494 9.06 -18.97 -29.69
C ASP A 494 8.83 -17.46 -29.55
N GLU A 495 7.57 -17.00 -29.48
CA GLU A 495 7.20 -15.57 -29.49
C GLU A 495 6.94 -14.98 -28.09
N MET A 496 6.64 -15.80 -27.08
CA MET A 496 6.28 -15.32 -25.74
C MET A 496 7.15 -15.90 -24.63
N THR A 497 7.58 -15.04 -23.69
CA THR A 497 8.30 -15.48 -22.50
C THR A 497 7.33 -15.79 -21.37
N TYR A 498 7.11 -17.08 -21.07
CA TYR A 498 6.23 -17.54 -20.00
C TYR A 498 6.95 -18.37 -18.93
N PRO A 499 6.74 -18.10 -17.62
CA PRO A 499 7.29 -18.92 -16.56
C PRO A 499 6.42 -20.18 -16.36
N GLY A 500 6.93 -21.32 -16.82
CA GLY A 500 6.31 -22.64 -16.63
C GLY A 500 5.69 -23.21 -17.91
N GLN A 501 4.97 -24.31 -17.76
CA GLN A 501 4.31 -25.00 -18.88
C GLN A 501 2.89 -24.46 -19.06
N ILE A 502 2.52 -24.19 -20.32
CA ILE A 502 1.15 -23.83 -20.71
C ILE A 502 0.53 -25.05 -21.39
N LYS A 503 -0.63 -25.47 -20.89
CA LYS A 503 -1.42 -26.54 -21.49
C LYS A 503 -2.31 -25.97 -22.59
N ILE A 504 -2.18 -26.45 -23.82
CA ILE A 504 -3.07 -26.06 -24.92
C ILE A 504 -4.12 -27.14 -25.10
N THR A 505 -5.39 -26.73 -25.21
CA THR A 505 -6.51 -27.63 -25.42
C THR A 505 -7.37 -27.08 -26.54
N VAL A 506 -7.36 -27.76 -27.68
CA VAL A 506 -8.20 -27.41 -28.82
C VAL A 506 -9.48 -28.25 -28.77
N ILE A 507 -10.63 -27.59 -28.84
CA ILE A 507 -11.95 -28.21 -28.72
C ILE A 507 -12.70 -27.94 -30.02
N ARG A 508 -13.03 -29.01 -30.74
CA ARG A 508 -13.89 -28.95 -31.92
C ARG A 508 -15.35 -29.06 -31.48
N GLU A 509 -16.13 -27.99 -31.66
CA GLU A 509 -17.52 -27.90 -31.19
C GLU A 509 -18.50 -27.80 -32.37
N THR A 510 -19.63 -28.49 -32.26
CA THR A 510 -20.81 -28.31 -33.14
C THR A 510 -21.97 -27.82 -32.29
N ARG A 511 -22.60 -26.69 -32.65
CA ARG A 511 -23.77 -26.15 -31.94
C ARG A 511 -25.01 -26.27 -32.81
N ALA A 512 -25.96 -27.09 -32.38
CA ALA A 512 -27.29 -27.17 -32.97
C ALA A 512 -28.28 -26.42 -32.08
N VAL A 513 -29.01 -25.45 -32.65
CA VAL A 513 -30.03 -24.67 -31.93
C VAL A 513 -31.37 -24.86 -32.64
N SER A 514 -32.37 -25.36 -31.92
CA SER A 514 -33.73 -25.54 -32.41
C SER A 514 -34.69 -24.74 -31.53
N TYR A 515 -35.58 -23.98 -32.15
CA TYR A 515 -36.60 -23.21 -31.45
C TYR A 515 -37.95 -23.93 -31.59
N ALA A 516 -38.58 -24.26 -30.46
CA ALA A 516 -39.98 -24.67 -30.42
C ALA A 516 -40.87 -23.42 -30.30
N LYS A 517 -41.99 -23.40 -31.02
CA LYS A 517 -42.96 -22.31 -30.96
C LYS A 517 -44.13 -22.65 -30.07
#